data_AF-A0A936H9Q9-F1
#
_entry.id   AF-A0A936H9Q9-F1
#
_cell.length_a   1.000
_cell.length_b   1.000
_cell.length_c   1.000
_cell.angle_alpha   90.00
_cell.angle_beta   90.00
_cell.angle_gamma   90.00
#
_symmetry.space_group_name_H-M   'P 1'
#
loop_
_entity.id
_entity.type
_entity.pdbx_description
1 polymer ?
#
loop_
_entity_poly.entity_id
_entity_poly.type
_entity_poly.pdbx_seq_one_letter_code
_entity_poly.pdbx_strand_id
1 'polypeptide(L)' 'MTDTIRIETLAAVMAVSHDTLDRRIARGEIPSPDYRSRAGIGWRLSSIYAWNPVVAGRIEAGFKHKVFPVAA' A
#
# COMPACT_ATOMS: atom_id res chain seq x y z
N MET A 1 2.57 -6.98 15.14
CA MET A 1 1.58 -6.34 14.25
C MET A 1 2.15 -6.39 12.85
N THR A 2 1.54 -7.14 11.95
CA THR A 2 1.97 -7.20 10.56
C THR A 2 1.22 -6.07 9.85
N ASP A 3 1.79 -4.88 9.83
CA ASP A 3 1.12 -3.70 9.28
C ASP A 3 0.86 -3.93 7.79
N THR A 4 -0.39 -4.33 7.50
CA THR A 4 -0.85 -4.64 6.15
C THR A 4 -1.35 -3.35 5.52
N ILE A 5 -0.67 -2.93 4.47
CA ILE A 5 -1.01 -1.75 3.69
C ILE A 5 -2.09 -2.14 2.70
N ARG A 6 -3.30 -1.60 2.85
CA ARG A 6 -4.36 -1.84 1.87
C ARG A 6 -4.17 -0.97 0.63
N ILE A 7 -4.82 -1.37 -0.47
CA ILE A 7 -4.81 -0.61 -1.72
C ILE A 7 -5.28 0.83 -1.52
N GLU A 8 -6.25 1.08 -0.64
CA GLU A 8 -6.75 2.41 -0.31
C GLU A 8 -5.64 3.32 0.25
N THR A 9 -4.82 2.78 1.17
CA THR A 9 -3.71 3.51 1.78
C THR A 9 -2.64 3.84 0.74
N LEU A 10 -2.29 2.86 -0.09
CA LEU A 10 -1.29 3.06 -1.14
C LEU A 10 -1.78 4.09 -2.18
N ALA A 11 -3.07 4.03 -2.55
CA ALA A 11 -3.71 4.98 -3.45
C ALA A 11 -3.67 6.40 -2.91
N ALA A 12 -4.04 6.58 -1.64
CA ALA A 12 -4.02 7.87 -0.98
C ALA A 12 -2.60 8.47 -0.92
N VAL A 13 -1.60 7.67 -0.54
CA VAL A 13 -0.20 8.13 -0.45
C VAL A 13 0.39 8.47 -1.81
N MET A 14 0.02 7.72 -2.86
CA MET A 14 0.46 7.96 -4.22
C MET A 14 -0.36 9.04 -4.95
N ALA A 15 -1.44 9.54 -4.33
CA ALA A 15 -2.38 10.49 -4.91
C ALA A 15 -2.96 10.03 -6.26
N VAL A 16 -3.36 8.75 -6.34
CA VAL A 16 -3.95 8.15 -7.54
C VAL A 16 -5.25 7.40 -7.21
N SER A 17 -6.09 7.16 -8.22
CA SER A 17 -7.27 6.29 -8.06
C SER A 17 -6.88 4.81 -7.94
N HIS A 18 -7.76 3.98 -7.38
CA HIS A 18 -7.57 2.52 -7.33
C HIS A 18 -7.37 1.93 -8.72
N ASP A 19 -8.17 2.35 -9.70
CA ASP A 19 -8.06 1.88 -11.09
C ASP A 19 -6.68 2.21 -11.71
N THR A 20 -6.12 3.38 -11.39
CA THR A 20 -4.76 3.73 -11.81
C THR A 20 -3.74 2.78 -11.17
N LEU A 21 -3.93 2.47 -9.88
CA LEU A 21 -3.08 1.54 -9.14
C LEU A 21 -3.13 0.13 -9.73
N ASP A 22 -4.33 -0.39 -10.01
CA ASP A 22 -4.54 -1.70 -10.64
C ASP A 22 -3.84 -1.77 -12.01
N ARG A 23 -3.95 -0.72 -12.83
CA ARG A 23 -3.23 -0.63 -14.11
C ARG A 23 -1.72 -0.62 -13.93
N ARG A 24 -1.19 0.09 -12.93
CA ARG A 24 0.25 0.13 -12.63
C ARG A 24 0.76 -1.21 -12.10
N ILE A 25 -0.02 -1.91 -11.28
CA ILE A 25 0.28 -3.27 -10.82
C ILE A 25 0.32 -4.23 -12.02
N ALA A 26 -0.68 -4.16 -12.91
CA ALA A 26 -0.73 -5.00 -14.11
C ALA A 26 0.45 -4.76 -15.07
N ARG A 27 1.01 -3.54 -15.07
CA ARG A 27 2.21 -3.17 -15.83
C ARG A 27 3.52 -3.49 -15.12
N GLY A 28 3.48 -3.95 -13.87
CA GLY A 28 4.67 -4.22 -13.06
C GLY A 28 5.40 -2.98 -12.54
N GLU A 29 4.76 -1.79 -12.60
CA GLU A 29 5.33 -0.54 -12.08
C GLU A 29 5.25 -0.48 -10.53
N ILE A 30 4.30 -1.21 -9.96
CA ILE A 30 4.09 -1.40 -8.52
C ILE A 30 4.19 -2.90 -8.24
N PRO A 31 4.84 -3.33 -7.13
CA PRO A 31 4.96 -4.73 -6.79
C PRO A 31 3.59 -5.40 -6.66
N SER A 32 3.53 -6.68 -7.00
CA SER A 32 2.32 -7.46 -6.75
C SER A 32 1.98 -7.48 -5.25
N PRO A 33 0.69 -7.52 -4.87
CA PRO A 33 0.27 -7.61 -3.48
C PRO A 33 0.83 -8.86 -2.81
N ASP A 34 1.32 -8.73 -1.58
CA ASP A 34 1.70 -9.88 -0.75
C ASP A 34 0.46 -10.70 -0.34
N TYR A 35 -0.70 -10.04 -0.28
CA TYR A 35 -1.98 -10.65 0.08
C TYR A 35 -3.05 -10.30 -0.94
N ARG A 36 -3.82 -11.30 -1.35
CA ARG A 36 -5.01 -11.14 -2.19
C ARG A 36 -6.12 -12.04 -1.65
N SER A 37 -7.24 -11.43 -1.31
CA SER A 37 -8.42 -12.11 -0.76
C SER A 37 -9.71 -11.51 -1.32
N ARG A 38 -10.87 -12.11 -1.02
CA ARG A 38 -12.17 -11.49 -1.31
C ARG A 38 -12.36 -10.15 -0.59
N ALA A 39 -11.68 -9.95 0.54
CA ALA A 39 -11.77 -8.71 1.32
C ALA A 39 -10.87 -7.58 0.77
N GLY A 40 -10.07 -7.87 -0.26
CA GLY A 40 -9.17 -6.90 -0.90
C GLY A 40 -7.75 -7.42 -1.07
N ILE A 41 -6.88 -6.51 -1.51
CA ILE A 41 -5.45 -6.75 -1.70
C ILE A 41 -4.63 -5.87 -0.75
N GLY A 42 -3.45 -6.33 -0.39
CA GLY A 42 -2.55 -5.57 0.45
C GLY A 42 -1.10 -6.01 0.38
N TRP A 43 -0.24 -5.18 0.93
CA TRP A 43 1.21 -5.35 0.98
C TRP A 43 1.70 -5.31 2.41
N ARG A 44 2.82 -5.99 2.68
CA ARG A 44 3.62 -5.76 3.87
C ARG A 44 4.35 -4.44 3.71
N LEU A 45 4.47 -3.67 4.79
CA LEU A 45 5.27 -2.45 4.78
C LEU A 45 6.73 -2.71 4.34
N SER A 46 7.31 -3.87 4.69
CA SER A 46 8.65 -4.27 4.25
C SER A 46 8.78 -4.43 2.73
N SER A 47 7.74 -4.97 2.07
CA SER A 47 7.72 -5.16 0.62
C SER A 47 7.65 -3.80 -0.09
N ILE A 48 6.88 -2.86 0.47
CA ILE A 48 6.85 -1.47 -0.02
C ILE A 48 8.19 -0.76 0.23
N TYR A 49 8.84 -0.98 1.38
CA TYR A 49 10.17 -0.44 1.67
C TYR A 49 11.22 -0.90 0.66
N ALA A 50 11.20 -2.18 0.28
CA ALA A 50 12.12 -2.73 -0.71
C ALA A 50 11.90 -2.16 -2.11
N TRP A 51 10.65 -1.84 -2.47
CA TRP A 51 10.32 -1.25 -3.77
C TRP A 51 10.56 0.26 -3.81
N ASN A 52 10.05 0.99 -2.82
CA ASN A 52 10.13 2.44 -2.78
C ASN A 52 10.14 2.95 -1.32
N PRO A 53 11.32 3.25 -0.75
CA PRO A 53 11.45 3.66 0.64
C PRO A 53 10.79 5.03 0.92
N VAL A 54 10.68 5.90 -0.09
CA VAL A 54 10.00 7.21 0.06
C VAL A 54 8.50 7.02 0.25
N VAL A 55 7.89 6.11 -0.51
CA VAL A 55 6.46 5.77 -0.36
C VAL A 55 6.22 5.09 1.00
N ALA A 56 7.09 4.15 1.38
CA ALA A 56 7.01 3.47 2.67
C ALA A 56 7.07 4.45 3.85
N GLY A 57 8.00 5.40 3.85
CA GLY A 57 8.11 6.41 4.90
C GLY A 57 6.88 7.32 5.03
N ARG A 58 6.22 7.64 3.91
CA ARG A 58 4.94 8.38 3.93
C ARG A 58 3.81 7.57 4.56
N ILE A 59 3.73 6.28 4.25
CA ILE A 59 2.73 5.37 4.84
C ILE A 59 2.97 5.25 6.35
N GLU A 60 4.21 5.02 6.76
CA GLU A 60 4.59 4.89 8.17
C GLU A 60 4.29 6.17 8.97
N ALA A 61 4.59 7.34 8.41
CA ALA A 61 4.18 8.62 8.99
C ALA A 61 2.65 8.73 9.12
N GLY A 62 1.90 8.34 8.09
CA GLY A 62 0.44 8.34 8.11
C GLY A 62 -0.15 7.44 9.21
N PHE A 63 0.42 6.27 9.46
CA PHE A 63 0.02 5.40 10.57
C PHE A 63 0.37 6.00 11.93
N LYS A 64 1.58 6.55 12.09
CA LYS A 64 2.00 7.21 13.33
C LYS A 64 1.06 8.37 13.71
N HIS A 65 0.56 9.09 12.72
CA HIS A 65 -0.38 10.20 12.90
C HIS A 65 -1.86 9.79 12.88
N LYS A 66 -2.18 8.48 12.81
CA LYS A 66 -3.55 7.94 12.73
C LYS A 66 -4.37 8.52 11.56
N VAL A 67 -3.69 8.90 10.48
CA VAL A 67 -4.32 9.41 9.25
C VAL A 67 -4.95 8.28 8.45
N PHE A 68 -4.37 7.08 8.52
CA PHE A 68 -4.89 5.90 7.86
C PHE A 68 -5.32 4.84 8.88
N PRO A 69 -6.45 4.15 8.66
CA PRO A 69 -6.81 3.00 9.47
C PRO A 69 -5.81 1.86 9.23
N VAL A 70 -5.21 1.34 10.29
CA VAL A 70 -4.42 0.10 10.24
C VAL A 70 -5.39 -1.07 10.23
N ALA A 71 -5.22 -2.01 9.29
CA ALA A 71 -5.97 -3.25 9.32
C ALA A 71 -5.45 -4.12 10.50
N ALA A 72 -6.31 -4.33 11.49
CA ALA A 72 -6.07 -5.24 12.62
C ALA A 72 -6.09 -6.71 12.16
#